data_AF-A0A1V5L8H6-F1
#
_entry.id   AF-A0A1V5L8H6-F1
#
_cell.length_a   1.000
_cell.length_b   1.000
_cell.length_c   1.000
_cell.angle_alpha   90.00
_cell.angle_beta   90.00
_cell.angle_gamma   90.00
#
_symmetry.space_group_name_H-M   'P 1'
#
loop_
_entity.id
_entity.type
_entity.pdbx_description
1 polymer ?
#
loop_
_entity_poly.entity_id
_entity_poly.type
_entity_poly.pdbx_seq_one_letter_code
_entity_poly.pdbx_strand_id
1 'polypeptide(L)'
;MPGFYAAGEYDLAGTIIGAVNRDSIIDGGKIAAGDLLVGLPSTGLHTNGYSLARKVLFEMAKIDLAAHVEALGMTWAEALLQIHRSYQKPIRLVRSHPALTGISHITGGGIEGNTRRLLRDGLNLAVEWGSWSVPPLFRLIQEYGGIADEEMRRVFNLGIGLVLVARADGAEELLRLLEIEGGERAQVIGKIVQ
;
A
#
# COMPACT_ATOMS: atom_id res chain seq x y z
N MET A 1 28.08 13.17 8.65
CA MET A 1 28.70 12.77 9.94
C MET A 1 29.65 11.61 9.66
N PRO A 2 30.93 11.86 9.35
CA PRO A 2 31.86 10.85 8.80
C PRO A 2 32.17 9.67 9.74
N GLY A 3 32.00 9.86 11.06
CA GLY A 3 32.15 8.79 12.06
C GLY A 3 30.85 8.05 12.40
N PHE A 4 29.74 8.37 11.73
CA PHE A 4 28.41 7.79 11.99
C PHE A 4 27.81 7.12 10.76
N TYR A 5 27.91 7.74 9.58
CA TYR A 5 27.47 7.15 8.30
C TYR A 5 28.66 6.61 7.51
N ALA A 6 28.46 5.50 6.80
CA ALA A 6 29.46 4.99 5.87
C ALA A 6 29.67 5.97 4.70
N ALA A 7 30.77 5.79 3.98
CA ALA A 7 31.07 6.62 2.82
C ALA A 7 29.96 6.50 1.75
N GLY A 8 29.40 7.64 1.35
CA GLY A 8 28.30 7.69 0.37
C GLY A 8 26.90 7.49 0.95
N GLU A 9 26.77 7.23 2.25
CA GLU A 9 25.48 7.10 2.92
C GLU A 9 25.05 8.43 3.57
N TYR A 10 23.76 8.70 3.50
CA TYR A 10 23.10 9.77 4.22
C TYR A 10 21.71 9.31 4.65
N ASP A 11 21.17 9.96 5.66
CA ASP A 11 19.79 9.75 6.11
C ASP A 11 18.99 11.04 5.90
N LEU A 12 17.70 10.87 5.61
CA LEU A 12 16.78 11.95 5.31
C LEU A 12 15.54 11.84 6.20
N ALA A 13 15.32 12.85 7.03
CA ALA A 13 14.09 13.00 7.81
C ALA A 13 13.19 14.07 7.19
N GLY A 14 11.90 13.76 7.06
CA GLY A 14 10.85 14.69 6.64
C GLY A 14 9.79 14.84 7.73
N THR A 15 9.15 16.01 7.81
CA THR A 15 8.04 16.25 8.74
C THR A 15 6.90 16.94 8.01
N ILE A 16 5.67 16.47 8.25
CA ILE A 16 4.44 17.06 7.73
C ILE A 16 3.56 17.53 8.89
N ILE A 17 2.98 18.72 8.75
CA ILE A 17 2.02 19.29 9.71
C ILE A 17 0.71 19.52 8.97
N GLY A 18 -0.40 19.06 9.56
CA GLY A 18 -1.74 19.24 9.03
C GLY A 18 -2.72 19.64 10.13
N ALA A 19 -3.90 20.12 9.72
CA ALA A 19 -4.97 20.51 10.63
C ALA A 19 -6.29 19.84 10.24
N VAL A 20 -7.10 19.51 11.25
CA VAL A 20 -8.40 18.87 11.08
C VAL A 20 -9.34 19.32 12.19
N ASN A 21 -10.60 19.58 11.86
CA ASN A 21 -11.65 19.76 12.85
C ASN A 21 -11.85 18.47 13.64
N ARG A 22 -11.99 18.56 14.96
CA ARG A 22 -12.14 17.41 15.87
C ARG A 22 -13.23 16.43 15.40
N ASP A 23 -14.38 16.95 14.98
CA ASP A 23 -15.53 16.15 14.57
C ASP A 23 -15.37 15.51 13.17
N SER A 24 -14.31 15.89 12.45
CA SER A 24 -13.95 15.37 11.12
C SER A 24 -12.72 14.44 11.16
N ILE A 25 -12.30 14.01 12.35
CA ILE A 25 -11.27 12.97 12.52
C ILE A 25 -11.87 11.62 12.10
N ILE A 26 -11.10 10.87 11.31
CA ILE A 26 -11.41 9.48 10.96
C ILE A 26 -10.46 8.61 11.78
N ASP A 27 -10.98 7.98 12.83
CA ASP A 27 -10.21 7.22 13.83
C ASP A 27 -10.50 5.71 13.79
N GLY A 28 -11.25 5.24 12.79
CA GLY A 28 -11.70 3.85 12.66
C GLY A 28 -12.89 3.49 13.55
N GLY A 29 -13.37 4.41 14.42
CA GLY A 29 -14.45 4.14 15.35
C GLY A 29 -15.82 3.90 14.73
N LYS A 30 -15.98 4.24 13.45
CA LYS A 30 -17.20 4.05 12.65
C LYS A 30 -17.16 2.79 11.78
N ILE A 31 -16.07 2.03 11.81
CA ILE A 31 -15.92 0.79 11.04
C ILE A 31 -16.86 -0.28 11.63
N ALA A 32 -17.56 -0.98 10.76
CA ALA A 32 -18.46 -2.08 11.15
C ALA A 32 -18.25 -3.31 10.26
N ALA A 33 -18.71 -4.47 10.75
CA ALA A 33 -18.79 -5.68 9.94
C ALA A 33 -19.66 -5.42 8.69
N GLY A 34 -19.19 -5.88 7.53
CA GLY A 34 -19.82 -5.60 6.24
C GLY A 34 -19.24 -4.39 5.50
N ASP A 35 -18.48 -3.50 6.16
CA ASP A 35 -17.75 -2.45 5.46
C ASP A 35 -16.76 -3.08 4.46
N LEU A 36 -16.60 -2.46 3.30
CA LEU A 36 -15.74 -2.92 2.22
C LEU A 36 -14.34 -2.31 2.33
N LEU A 37 -13.34 -3.09 1.94
CA LEU A 37 -11.96 -2.65 1.76
C LEU A 37 -11.79 -2.19 0.32
N VAL A 38 -11.56 -0.90 0.11
CA VAL A 38 -11.30 -0.30 -1.21
C VAL A 38 -9.81 0.00 -1.34
N GLY A 39 -9.11 -0.77 -2.17
CA GLY A 39 -7.68 -0.63 -2.40
C GLY A 39 -7.37 0.36 -3.53
N LEU A 40 -6.40 1.25 -3.30
CA LEU A 40 -5.81 2.12 -4.33
C LEU A 40 -4.42 1.62 -4.71
N PRO A 41 -4.04 1.70 -6.00
CA PRO A 41 -2.81 1.12 -6.48
C PRO A 41 -1.58 1.86 -5.95
N SER A 42 -0.53 1.10 -5.65
CA SER A 42 0.84 1.56 -5.41
C SER A 42 1.60 1.72 -6.74
N THR A 43 2.80 2.29 -6.67
CA THR A 43 3.72 2.43 -7.83
C THR A 43 4.84 1.39 -7.82
N GLY A 44 4.92 0.55 -6.79
CA GLY A 44 6.02 -0.40 -6.56
C GLY A 44 6.20 -0.66 -5.06
N LEU A 45 7.43 -0.88 -4.62
CA LEU A 45 7.75 -1.14 -3.20
C LEU A 45 7.43 0.05 -2.27
N HIS A 46 7.25 1.24 -2.85
CA HIS A 46 7.13 2.50 -2.12
C HIS A 46 8.41 2.78 -1.34
N THR A 47 8.39 2.73 -0.02
CA THR A 47 9.56 2.97 0.85
C THR A 47 9.78 1.84 1.84
N ASN A 48 9.17 0.68 1.63
CA ASN A 48 9.22 -0.46 2.56
C ASN A 48 9.64 -1.75 1.84
N GLY A 49 10.18 -2.71 2.59
CA GLY A 49 10.59 -4.02 2.06
C GLY A 49 11.93 -4.03 1.31
N TYR A 50 12.64 -2.90 1.23
CA TYR A 50 13.94 -2.80 0.54
C TYR A 50 15.03 -3.71 1.11
N SER A 51 15.02 -4.01 2.42
CA SER A 51 16.00 -4.97 2.98
C SER A 51 15.82 -6.38 2.41
N LEU A 52 14.57 -6.86 2.31
CA LEU A 52 14.28 -8.16 1.71
C LEU A 52 14.52 -8.14 0.19
N ALA A 53 14.07 -7.08 -0.49
CA ALA A 53 14.29 -6.92 -1.92
C ALA A 53 15.79 -6.93 -2.26
N ARG A 54 16.63 -6.15 -1.56
CA ARG A 54 18.08 -6.14 -1.79
C ARG A 54 18.71 -7.51 -1.56
N LYS A 55 18.35 -8.20 -0.48
CA LYS A 55 18.87 -9.55 -0.19
C LYS A 55 18.56 -10.50 -1.34
N VAL A 56 17.31 -10.55 -1.79
CA VAL A 56 16.89 -11.43 -2.88
C VAL A 56 17.57 -11.04 -4.20
N LEU A 57 17.45 -9.77 -4.57
CA LEU A 57 17.84 -9.30 -5.89
C LEU A 57 19.36 -9.24 -6.05
N PHE A 58 20.09 -8.77 -5.05
CA PHE A 58 21.54 -8.51 -5.17
C PHE A 58 22.39 -9.67 -4.64
N GLU A 59 21.99 -10.30 -3.54
CA GLU A 59 22.80 -11.36 -2.92
C GLU A 59 22.47 -12.74 -3.49
N MET A 60 21.17 -13.05 -3.65
CA MET A 60 20.73 -14.37 -4.14
C MET A 60 20.71 -14.44 -5.67
N ALA A 61 19.94 -13.56 -6.32
CA ALA A 61 19.74 -13.58 -7.77
C ALA A 61 20.84 -12.86 -8.55
N LYS A 62 21.60 -11.98 -7.89
CA LYS A 62 22.72 -11.21 -8.46
C LYS A 62 22.34 -10.49 -9.77
N ILE A 63 21.15 -9.87 -9.78
CA ILE A 63 20.63 -9.22 -10.98
C ILE A 63 21.47 -7.99 -11.35
N ASP A 64 21.62 -7.78 -12.66
CA ASP A 64 22.12 -6.51 -13.19
C ASP A 64 21.02 -5.46 -13.11
N LEU A 65 21.28 -4.39 -12.35
CA LEU A 65 20.34 -3.29 -12.14
C LEU A 65 20.01 -2.53 -13.43
N ALA A 66 20.93 -2.52 -14.40
CA ALA A 66 20.76 -1.86 -15.69
C ALA A 66 20.06 -2.74 -16.74
N ALA A 67 19.88 -4.03 -16.45
CA ALA A 67 19.20 -4.93 -17.38
C ALA A 67 17.72 -4.57 -17.50
N HIS A 68 17.25 -4.49 -18.75
CA HIS A 68 15.83 -4.33 -19.05
C HIS A 68 15.08 -5.62 -18.69
N VAL A 69 13.92 -5.47 -18.05
CA VAL A 69 13.06 -6.58 -17.66
C VAL A 69 11.73 -6.43 -18.38
N GLU A 70 11.47 -7.30 -19.35
CA GLU A 70 10.27 -7.27 -20.19
C GLU A 70 8.98 -7.20 -19.35
N ALA A 71 8.89 -8.02 -18.30
CA ALA A 71 7.73 -8.06 -17.41
C ALA A 71 7.50 -6.75 -16.62
N LEU A 72 8.55 -5.94 -16.43
CA LEU A 72 8.45 -4.62 -15.78
C LEU A 72 8.29 -3.49 -16.81
N GLY A 73 8.64 -3.73 -18.07
CA GLY A 73 8.74 -2.72 -19.12
C GLY A 73 9.84 -1.67 -18.86
N MET A 74 10.75 -1.94 -17.92
CA MET A 74 11.81 -1.03 -17.47
C MET A 74 12.97 -1.82 -16.85
N THR A 75 14.04 -1.12 -16.47
CA THR A 75 15.17 -1.73 -15.76
C THR A 75 14.83 -2.02 -14.29
N TRP A 76 15.62 -2.88 -13.65
CA TRP A 76 15.52 -3.12 -12.21
C TRP A 76 15.76 -1.85 -11.39
N ALA A 77 16.73 -1.02 -11.78
CA ALA A 77 17.00 0.26 -11.14
C ALA A 77 15.77 1.17 -11.17
N GLU A 78 15.14 1.33 -12.34
CA GLU A 78 13.94 2.16 -12.49
C GLU A 78 12.77 1.62 -11.68
N ALA A 79 12.53 0.31 -11.69
CA ALA A 79 11.44 -0.32 -10.95
C ALA A 79 11.60 -0.16 -9.42
N LEU A 80 12.83 -0.30 -8.91
CA LEU A 80 13.14 -0.14 -7.49
C LEU A 80 13.15 1.32 -7.04
N LEU A 81 13.38 2.27 -7.94
CA LEU A 81 13.41 3.71 -7.65
C LEU A 81 12.11 4.43 -8.01
N GLN A 82 11.05 3.69 -8.36
CA GLN A 82 9.71 4.26 -8.56
C GLN A 82 9.29 5.10 -7.36
N ILE A 83 8.91 6.35 -7.62
CA ILE A 83 8.57 7.32 -6.58
C ILE A 83 7.34 6.82 -5.82
N HIS A 84 7.40 6.87 -4.48
CA HIS A 84 6.23 6.67 -3.65
C HIS A 84 5.18 7.74 -3.98
N ARG A 85 4.09 7.34 -4.62
CA ARG A 85 3.03 8.28 -5.02
C ARG A 85 2.37 8.93 -3.81
N SER A 86 1.93 10.18 -3.97
CA SER A 86 1.11 10.86 -2.96
C SER A 86 -0.36 10.49 -3.13
N TYR A 87 -1.02 10.13 -2.03
CA TYR A 87 -2.47 9.89 -1.97
C TYR A 87 -3.26 11.13 -1.50
N GLN A 88 -2.63 12.30 -1.39
CA GLN A 88 -3.29 13.50 -0.87
C GLN A 88 -4.49 13.91 -1.73
N LYS A 89 -4.37 13.85 -3.07
CA LYS A 89 -5.45 14.20 -4.00
C LYS A 89 -6.66 13.27 -3.85
N PRO A 90 -6.54 11.94 -3.99
CA PRO A 90 -7.69 11.05 -3.84
C PRO A 90 -8.29 11.09 -2.43
N ILE A 91 -7.46 11.20 -1.38
CA ILE A 91 -7.99 11.33 -0.01
C ILE A 91 -8.79 12.64 0.12
N ARG A 92 -8.27 13.77 -0.35
CA ARG A 92 -8.98 15.06 -0.26
C ARG A 92 -10.35 15.00 -0.93
N LEU A 93 -10.45 14.27 -2.02
CA LEU A 93 -11.67 14.08 -2.79
C LEU A 93 -12.74 13.31 -2.00
N VAL A 94 -12.37 12.19 -1.36
CA VAL A 94 -13.34 11.30 -0.70
C VAL A 94 -13.47 11.52 0.81
N ARG A 95 -12.62 12.34 1.42
CA ARG A 95 -12.54 12.47 2.89
C ARG A 95 -13.86 12.90 3.54
N SER A 96 -14.66 13.71 2.87
CA SER A 96 -15.98 14.15 3.36
C SER A 96 -17.12 13.20 2.97
N HIS A 97 -16.83 12.13 2.23
CA HIS A 97 -17.84 11.18 1.78
C HIS A 97 -18.41 10.42 2.99
N PRO A 98 -19.74 10.37 3.18
CA PRO A 98 -20.35 9.81 4.38
C PRO A 98 -20.10 8.31 4.56
N ALA A 99 -19.82 7.60 3.46
CA ALA A 99 -19.50 6.17 3.48
C ALA A 99 -18.06 5.87 3.97
N LEU A 100 -17.13 6.83 3.96
CA LEU A 100 -15.75 6.59 4.36
C LEU A 100 -15.64 6.47 5.89
N THR A 101 -15.26 5.29 6.37
CA THR A 101 -15.17 4.97 7.80
C THR A 101 -13.74 4.76 8.30
N GLY A 102 -12.78 4.52 7.39
CA GLY A 102 -11.36 4.33 7.73
C GLY A 102 -10.42 4.60 6.56
N ILE A 103 -9.16 4.92 6.89
CA ILE A 103 -8.07 5.11 5.91
C ILE A 103 -6.82 4.44 6.47
N SER A 104 -6.24 3.51 5.71
CA SER A 104 -5.02 2.77 6.05
C SER A 104 -3.97 2.97 4.97
N HIS A 105 -2.83 3.57 5.32
CA HIS A 105 -1.67 3.67 4.44
C HIS A 105 -0.84 2.40 4.57
N ILE A 106 -0.65 1.70 3.46
CA ILE A 106 0.04 0.42 3.43
C ILE A 106 1.55 0.67 3.35
N THR A 107 2.23 0.36 4.44
CA THR A 107 3.69 0.51 4.61
C THR A 107 4.29 -0.83 5.06
N GLY A 108 5.32 -0.84 5.91
CA GLY A 108 5.82 -2.07 6.53
C GLY A 108 4.72 -2.80 7.31
N GLY A 109 4.63 -4.12 7.18
CA GLY A 109 3.54 -4.94 7.74
C GLY A 109 2.43 -5.28 6.74
N GLY A 110 2.49 -4.74 5.51
CA GLY A 110 1.55 -5.06 4.44
C GLY A 110 0.11 -4.65 4.74
N ILE A 111 -0.84 -5.18 3.96
CA ILE A 111 -2.25 -4.76 4.03
C ILE A 111 -2.85 -5.07 5.39
N GLU A 112 -2.70 -6.31 5.87
CA GLU A 112 -3.29 -6.75 7.13
C GLU A 112 -2.66 -6.06 8.34
N GLY A 113 -1.32 -5.98 8.38
CA GLY A 113 -0.60 -5.41 9.52
C GLY A 113 -0.83 -3.91 9.71
N ASN A 114 -1.10 -3.17 8.64
CA ASN A 114 -1.47 -1.75 8.72
C ASN A 114 -2.97 -1.56 8.98
N THR A 115 -3.83 -2.26 8.24
CA THR A 115 -5.28 -2.03 8.29
C THR A 115 -5.93 -2.56 9.58
N ARG A 116 -5.37 -3.61 10.19
CA ARG A 116 -5.88 -4.13 11.48
C ARG A 116 -5.75 -3.10 12.61
N ARG A 117 -4.84 -2.12 12.50
CA ARG A 117 -4.66 -1.04 13.49
C ARG A 117 -5.87 -0.11 13.60
N LEU A 118 -6.76 -0.12 12.60
CA LEU A 118 -8.01 0.65 12.61
C LEU A 118 -9.15 -0.08 13.32
N LEU A 119 -9.04 -1.40 13.48
CA LEU A 119 -10.15 -2.23 13.93
C LEU A 119 -10.28 -2.25 15.45
N ARG A 120 -11.52 -2.29 15.92
CA ARG A 120 -11.88 -2.53 17.32
C ARG A 120 -12.00 -4.03 17.58
N ASP A 121 -12.04 -4.40 18.85
CA ASP A 121 -12.23 -5.79 19.27
C ASP A 121 -13.50 -6.39 18.65
N GLY A 122 -13.39 -7.64 18.19
CA GLY A 122 -14.49 -8.36 17.52
C GLY A 122 -14.70 -8.01 16.06
N LEU A 123 -13.78 -7.25 15.43
CA LEU A 123 -13.73 -7.06 13.98
C LEU A 123 -12.44 -7.63 13.40
N ASN A 124 -12.55 -8.22 12.21
CA ASN A 124 -11.47 -8.84 11.47
C ASN A 124 -11.46 -8.39 10.00
N LEU A 125 -10.31 -8.55 9.35
CA LEU A 125 -10.15 -8.32 7.91
C LEU A 125 -10.34 -9.62 7.17
N ALA A 126 -11.18 -9.61 6.14
CA ALA A 126 -11.24 -10.66 5.13
C ALA A 126 -10.74 -10.05 3.81
N VAL A 127 -9.44 -10.13 3.56
CA VAL A 127 -8.83 -9.72 2.29
C VAL A 127 -9.09 -10.79 1.24
N GLU A 128 -9.63 -10.39 0.10
CA GLU A 128 -9.88 -11.27 -1.04
C GLU A 128 -8.64 -11.32 -1.92
N TRP A 129 -7.66 -12.13 -1.52
CA TRP A 129 -6.44 -12.34 -2.28
C TRP A 129 -6.75 -12.86 -3.69
N GLY A 130 -6.18 -12.23 -4.71
CA GLY A 130 -6.47 -12.51 -6.12
C GLY A 130 -7.54 -11.61 -6.74
N SER A 131 -8.18 -10.72 -5.96
CA SER A 131 -9.12 -9.72 -6.50
C SER A 131 -8.44 -8.60 -7.32
N TRP A 132 -7.13 -8.40 -7.18
CA TRP A 132 -6.34 -7.50 -8.02
C TRP A 132 -5.15 -8.22 -8.65
N SER A 133 -4.63 -7.65 -9.73
CA SER A 133 -3.38 -8.09 -10.34
C SER A 133 -2.19 -7.55 -9.55
N VAL A 134 -1.43 -8.45 -8.92
CA VAL A 134 -0.18 -8.08 -8.23
C VAL A 134 0.86 -7.64 -9.26
N PRO A 135 1.48 -6.45 -9.11
CA PRO A 135 2.49 -5.96 -10.04
C PRO A 135 3.65 -6.95 -10.21
N PRO A 136 4.20 -7.12 -11.43
CA PRO A 136 5.22 -8.14 -11.71
C PRO A 136 6.47 -8.05 -10.82
N LEU A 137 6.82 -6.85 -10.36
CA LEU A 137 7.94 -6.63 -9.44
C LEU A 137 7.88 -7.55 -8.20
N PHE A 138 6.71 -7.68 -7.58
CA PHE A 138 6.55 -8.51 -6.38
C PHE A 138 6.66 -10.00 -6.71
N ARG A 139 6.09 -10.43 -7.85
CA ARG A 139 6.17 -11.82 -8.30
C ARG A 139 7.61 -12.25 -8.58
N LEU A 140 8.37 -11.41 -9.28
CA LEU A 140 9.78 -11.68 -9.56
C LEU A 140 10.62 -11.76 -8.28
N ILE A 141 10.40 -10.85 -7.32
CA ILE A 141 11.06 -10.92 -6.00
C ILE A 141 10.68 -12.21 -5.28
N GLN A 142 9.40 -12.60 -5.30
CA GLN A 142 8.93 -13.81 -4.67
C GLN A 142 9.60 -15.06 -5.27
N GLU A 143 9.61 -15.16 -6.59
CA GLU A 143 10.17 -16.28 -7.35
C GLU A 143 11.68 -16.41 -7.14
N TYR A 144 12.44 -15.33 -7.28
CA TYR A 144 13.89 -15.34 -7.07
C TYR A 144 14.28 -15.61 -5.62
N GLY A 145 13.43 -15.23 -4.68
CA GLY A 145 13.68 -15.43 -3.25
C GLY A 145 13.18 -16.77 -2.71
N GLY A 146 12.34 -17.50 -3.45
CA GLY A 146 11.58 -18.63 -2.92
C GLY A 146 10.74 -18.24 -1.70
N ILE A 147 10.12 -17.06 -1.72
CA ILE A 147 9.44 -16.48 -0.55
C ILE A 147 7.99 -17.01 -0.50
N ALA A 148 7.58 -17.47 0.68
CA ALA A 148 6.19 -17.87 0.94
C ALA A 148 5.22 -16.67 0.82
N ASP A 149 3.99 -16.94 0.38
CA ASP A 149 2.93 -15.94 0.23
C ASP A 149 2.70 -15.12 1.50
N GLU A 150 2.72 -15.76 2.67
CA GLU A 150 2.50 -15.11 3.96
C GLU A 150 3.56 -14.06 4.25
N GLU A 151 4.83 -14.34 3.94
CA GLU A 151 5.92 -13.38 4.13
C GLU A 151 5.82 -12.25 3.10
N MET A 152 5.44 -12.53 1.86
CA MET A 152 5.18 -11.51 0.85
C MET A 152 4.08 -10.53 1.32
N ARG A 153 2.98 -11.07 1.86
CA ARG A 153 1.84 -10.30 2.40
C ARG A 153 2.20 -9.51 3.65
N ARG A 154 3.14 -9.99 4.47
CA ARG A 154 3.61 -9.30 5.68
C ARG A 154 4.59 -8.17 5.36
N VAL A 155 5.42 -8.33 4.34
CA VAL A 155 6.50 -7.38 4.04
C VAL A 155 6.06 -6.30 3.06
N PHE A 156 5.31 -6.67 2.03
CA PHE A 156 5.04 -5.79 0.90
C PHE A 156 3.57 -5.35 0.84
N ASN A 157 3.35 -4.26 0.10
CA ASN A 157 2.02 -3.74 -0.20
C ASN A 157 1.30 -4.52 -1.32
N LEU A 158 2.06 -5.34 -2.08
CA LEU A 158 1.60 -6.21 -3.17
C LEU A 158 0.75 -5.52 -4.24
N GLY A 159 0.99 -4.23 -4.47
CA GLY A 159 0.27 -3.44 -5.47
C GLY A 159 -0.78 -2.50 -4.88
N ILE A 160 -1.14 -2.61 -3.60
CA ILE A 160 -2.11 -1.72 -2.94
C ILE A 160 -1.41 -0.83 -1.94
N GLY A 161 -1.30 0.46 -2.23
CA GLY A 161 -0.59 1.40 -1.35
C GLY A 161 -1.49 2.13 -0.35
N LEU A 162 -2.81 2.16 -0.57
CA LEU A 162 -3.77 2.74 0.36
C LEU A 162 -5.03 1.87 0.38
N VAL A 163 -5.60 1.66 1.56
CA VAL A 163 -6.90 1.02 1.73
C VAL A 163 -7.85 2.00 2.41
N LEU A 164 -8.99 2.23 1.78
CA LEU A 164 -10.12 2.92 2.37
C LEU A 164 -11.09 1.87 2.91
N VAL A 165 -11.64 2.11 4.09
CA VAL A 165 -12.75 1.31 4.62
C VAL A 165 -14.02 2.12 4.37
N ALA A 166 -14.98 1.52 3.67
CA ALA A 166 -16.19 2.20 3.25
C ALA A 166 -17.43 1.36 3.51
N ARG A 167 -18.53 1.99 3.89
CA ARG A 167 -19.82 1.29 4.01
C ARG A 167 -20.23 0.68 2.68
N ALA A 168 -20.80 -0.52 2.72
CA ALA A 168 -21.20 -1.25 1.52
C ALA A 168 -22.20 -0.48 0.64
N ASP A 169 -23.11 0.28 1.24
CA ASP A 169 -24.15 1.06 0.54
C ASP A 169 -23.61 2.29 -0.19
N GLY A 170 -22.44 2.81 0.19
CA GLY A 170 -21.81 3.97 -0.46
C GLY A 170 -20.47 3.68 -1.13
N ALA A 171 -20.00 2.43 -1.13
CA ALA A 171 -18.72 2.06 -1.71
C ALA A 171 -18.68 2.24 -3.23
N GLU A 172 -19.79 1.97 -3.92
CA GLU A 172 -19.87 2.12 -5.39
C GLU A 172 -19.77 3.60 -5.83
N GLU A 173 -20.44 4.50 -5.10
CA GLU A 173 -20.33 5.95 -5.32
C GLU A 173 -18.90 6.44 -5.05
N LEU A 174 -18.30 6.00 -3.95
CA LEU A 174 -16.93 6.33 -3.59
C LEU A 174 -15.92 5.86 -4.65
N LEU A 175 -16.10 4.65 -5.20
CA LEU A 175 -15.28 4.12 -6.30
C LEU A 175 -15.42 4.96 -7.57
N ARG A 176 -16.64 5.29 -7.98
CA ARG A 176 -16.90 6.15 -9.14
C ARG A 176 -16.24 7.52 -8.98
N LEU A 177 -16.32 8.11 -7.79
CA LEU A 177 -15.70 9.40 -7.51
C LEU A 177 -14.17 9.33 -7.66
N LEU A 178 -13.55 8.30 -7.08
CA LEU A 178 -12.10 8.06 -7.20
C LEU A 178 -11.66 7.83 -8.65
N GLU A 179 -12.45 7.10 -9.44
CA GLU A 179 -12.14 6.83 -10.84
C GLU A 179 -12.28 8.08 -11.71
N ILE A 180 -13.46 8.73 -11.68
CA ILE A 180 -13.81 9.82 -12.60
C ILE A 180 -13.06 11.11 -12.27
N GLU A 181 -13.02 11.50 -10.99
CA GLU A 181 -12.42 12.78 -10.58
C GLU A 181 -10.98 12.61 -10.06
N GLY A 182 -10.71 11.47 -9.42
CA GLY A 182 -9.39 11.14 -8.90
C GLY A 182 -8.42 10.65 -9.98
N GLY A 183 -8.93 9.94 -11.01
CA GLY A 183 -8.12 9.19 -11.96
C GLY A 183 -7.50 7.93 -11.35
N GLU A 184 -8.11 7.40 -10.29
CA GLU A 184 -7.61 6.23 -9.56
C GLU A 184 -8.25 4.94 -10.08
N ARG A 185 -7.46 3.88 -10.17
CA ARG A 185 -7.96 2.52 -10.39
C ARG A 185 -8.24 1.84 -9.04
N ALA A 186 -9.14 2.44 -8.27
CA ALA A 186 -9.55 1.89 -6.98
C ALA A 186 -10.48 0.69 -7.20
N GLN A 187 -10.44 -0.30 -6.32
CA GLN A 187 -11.30 -1.47 -6.41
C GLN A 187 -11.57 -2.07 -5.03
N VAL A 188 -12.66 -2.84 -4.91
CA VAL A 188 -12.90 -3.65 -3.72
C VAL A 188 -11.89 -4.79 -3.67
N ILE A 189 -11.26 -4.98 -2.52
CA ILE A 189 -10.23 -6.01 -2.27
C ILE A 189 -10.56 -6.90 -1.07
N GLY A 190 -11.78 -6.79 -0.55
CA GLY A 190 -12.24 -7.53 0.62
C GLY A 190 -13.22 -6.74 1.46
N LYS A 191 -13.39 -7.18 2.72
CA LYS A 191 -14.37 -6.61 3.65
C LYS A 191 -13.97 -6.80 5.11
N ILE A 192 -14.68 -6.10 5.98
CA ILE A 192 -14.66 -6.30 7.43
C ILE A 192 -15.64 -7.42 7.80
N VAL A 193 -15.21 -8.32 8.65
CA VAL A 193 -16.00 -9.41 9.21
C VAL A 193 -15.94 -9.38 10.75
N GLN A 194 -16.78 -10.17 11.41
CA GLN A 194 -16.66 -10.41 12.87
C GLN A 194 -15.55 -11.42 13.14
#